data_AF-A0A839NNS5-F1
#
_entry.id   AF-A0A839NNS5-F1
#
_cell.length_a   1.000
_cell.length_b   1.000
_cell.length_c   1.000
_cell.angle_alpha   90.00
_cell.angle_beta   90.00
_cell.angle_gamma   90.00
#
_symmetry.space_group_name_H-M   'P 1'
#
loop_
_entity.id
_entity.type
_entity.pdbx_description
1 polymer ?
#
loop_
_entity_poly.entity_id
_entity_poly.type
_entity_poly.pdbx_seq_one_letter_code
_entity_poly.pdbx_strand_id
1 'polypeptide(L)' 'QYCKNGNVQTYNGVNPYTDGMPTYGGYSKTIVVNEDFVLHVSDKLDLAAIAPLLCAGITTYSPLRHWKVGKGHKVAI' A
#
# COMPACT_ATOMS: atom_id res chain seq x y z
N GLN A 1 -4.55 -7.96 1.10
CA GLN A 1 -5.38 -8.73 0.15
C GLN A 1 -6.52 -9.50 0.83
N TYR A 2 -6.40 -9.89 2.09
CA TYR A 2 -7.36 -10.80 2.74
C TYR A 2 -8.52 -10.11 3.47
N CYS A 3 -9.03 -9.01 2.91
CA CYS A 3 -10.23 -8.37 3.45
C CYS A 3 -11.45 -9.21 3.05
N LYS A 4 -12.33 -9.53 4.00
CA LYS A 4 -13.54 -10.36 3.74
C LYS A 4 -14.41 -9.81 2.60
N ASN A 5 -14.51 -8.48 2.51
CA ASN A 5 -15.33 -7.77 1.54
C ASN A 5 -14.50 -7.03 0.47
N GLY A 6 -13.25 -7.44 0.25
CA GLY A 6 -12.31 -6.71 -0.61
C GLY A 6 -11.77 -5.44 0.03
N ASN A 7 -10.89 -4.75 -0.69
CA ASN A 7 -10.30 -3.48 -0.25
C ASN A 7 -11.01 -2.27 -0.86
N VAL A 8 -11.00 -1.15 -0.15
CA VAL A 8 -11.31 0.17 -0.73
C VAL A 8 -10.10 0.62 -1.53
N GLN A 9 -10.31 1.07 -2.77
CA GLN A 9 -9.23 1.57 -3.62
C GLN A 9 -8.81 2.98 -3.21
N THR A 10 -7.52 3.31 -3.31
CA THR A 10 -6.98 4.64 -2.94
C THR A 10 -7.49 5.75 -3.86
N TYR A 11 -7.79 5.43 -5.12
CA TYR A 11 -8.26 6.39 -6.12
C TYR A 11 -9.58 5.90 -6.72
N ASN A 12 -10.59 6.80 -6.78
CA ASN A 12 -11.90 6.55 -7.38
C ASN A 12 -12.63 5.30 -6.83
N GLY A 13 -12.26 4.84 -5.64
CA GLY A 13 -12.95 3.76 -4.95
C GLY A 13 -14.21 4.27 -4.28
N VAL A 14 -15.26 3.46 -4.24
CA VAL A 14 -16.46 3.77 -3.45
C VAL A 14 -16.12 3.55 -1.98
N ASN A 15 -16.19 4.61 -1.18
CA ASN A 15 -15.91 4.52 0.25
C ASN A 15 -17.23 4.29 1.04
N PRO A 16 -17.42 3.10 1.65
CA PRO A 16 -18.64 2.80 2.40
C PRO A 16 -18.75 3.61 3.71
N TYR A 17 -17.66 4.23 4.16
CA TYR A 17 -17.61 5.02 5.39
C TYR A 17 -17.89 6.51 5.17
N THR A 18 -18.08 6.95 3.93
CA THR A 18 -18.37 8.35 3.58
C THR A 18 -19.57 8.43 2.63
N ASP A 19 -20.65 7.73 2.96
CA ASP A 19 -21.90 7.70 2.19
C ASP A 19 -21.72 7.40 0.69
N GLY A 20 -20.74 6.55 0.36
CA GLY A 20 -20.45 6.16 -1.02
C GLY A 20 -19.66 7.20 -1.82
N MET A 21 -19.16 8.27 -1.21
CA MET A 21 -18.28 9.23 -1.90
C MET A 21 -17.00 8.56 -2.43
N PRO A 22 -16.45 9.04 -3.56
CA PRO A 22 -15.19 8.54 -4.09
C PRO A 22 -14.02 8.80 -3.14
N THR A 23 -13.03 7.90 -3.14
CA THR A 23 -11.73 8.14 -2.51
C THR A 23 -10.82 9.00 -3.38
N TYR A 24 -10.07 9.88 -2.72
CA TYR A 24 -9.04 10.74 -3.33
C TYR A 24 -7.68 10.44 -2.69
N GLY A 25 -6.71 10.07 -3.53
CA GLY A 25 -5.38 9.65 -3.06
C GLY A 25 -4.34 10.78 -2.99
N GLY A 26 -3.07 10.38 -3.05
CA GLY A 26 -1.92 11.25 -2.76
C GLY A 26 -1.51 12.23 -3.86
N TYR A 27 -2.22 12.28 -5.00
CA TYR A 27 -2.00 13.30 -6.04
C TYR A 27 -2.66 14.63 -5.64
N SER A 28 -2.25 15.13 -4.48
CA SER A 28 -2.82 16.27 -3.77
C SER A 28 -1.75 16.87 -2.86
N LYS A 29 -1.97 18.11 -2.38
CA LYS A 29 -1.07 18.71 -1.37
C LYS A 29 -1.28 18.11 0.02
N THR A 30 -2.46 17.55 0.29
CA THR A 30 -2.85 17.01 1.59
C THR A 30 -3.88 15.90 1.38
N ILE A 31 -3.78 14.85 2.19
CA ILE A 31 -4.73 13.74 2.25
C ILE A 31 -5.11 13.49 3.71
N VAL A 32 -6.36 13.08 3.95
CA VAL A 32 -6.85 12.65 5.27
C VAL A 32 -6.93 11.13 5.26
N VAL A 33 -6.27 10.48 6.23
CA VAL A 33 -6.19 9.02 6.35
C VAL A 33 -6.50 8.65 7.79
N ASN A 34 -7.20 7.54 7.98
CA ASN A 34 -7.39 6.96 9.31
C ASN A 34 -6.03 6.47 9.87
N GLU A 35 -5.76 6.76 11.14
CA GLU A 35 -4.50 6.43 11.82
C GLU A 35 -4.15 4.94 11.79
N ASP A 36 -5.13 4.04 11.75
CA ASP A 36 -4.91 2.59 11.63
C ASP A 36 -4.28 2.19 10.28
N PHE A 37 -4.30 3.10 9.30
CA PHE A 37 -3.81 2.88 7.94
C PHE A 37 -2.58 3.73 7.59
N VAL A 38 -2.00 4.43 8.56
CA VAL A 38 -0.73 5.17 8.36
C VAL A 38 0.46 4.33 8.81
N LEU A 39 1.60 4.53 8.15
CA LEU A 39 2.85 3.84 8.48
C LEU A 39 3.89 4.84 8.94
N HIS A 40 4.66 4.47 9.96
CA HIS A 40 5.81 5.25 10.39
C HIS A 40 6.95 5.10 9.39
N VAL A 41 7.49 6.23 8.91
CA VAL A 41 8.68 6.29 8.06
C VAL A 41 9.80 6.92 8.88
N SER A 42 10.96 6.28 8.89
CA SER A 42 12.16 6.78 9.57
C SER A 42 12.73 8.01 8.87
N ASP A 43 13.10 9.03 9.64
CA ASP A 43 13.70 10.29 9.14
C ASP A 43 15.07 10.10 8.47
N LYS A 44 15.67 8.91 8.59
CA LYS A 44 16.96 8.58 7.96
C LYS A 44 16.84 8.17 6.48
N LEU A 45 15.62 8.05 5.96
CA LEU A 45 15.35 7.54 4.62
C LEU A 45 14.99 8.68 3.67
N ASP A 46 15.34 8.53 2.39
CA ASP A 46 14.88 9.45 1.35
C ASP A 46 13.36 9.27 1.13
N LEU A 47 12.60 10.30 1.48
CA LEU A 47 11.14 10.28 1.42
C LEU A 47 10.62 9.99 0.00
N ALA A 48 11.27 10.49 -1.05
CA ALA A 48 10.84 10.27 -2.42
C ALA A 48 10.99 8.79 -2.82
N ALA A 49 12.06 8.13 -2.38
CA ALA A 49 12.29 6.71 -2.60
C ALA A 49 11.33 5.80 -1.81
N ILE A 50 10.72 6.30 -0.73
CA ILE A 50 9.75 5.52 0.08
C ILE A 50 8.38 5.42 -0.58
N ALA A 51 7.93 6.46 -1.29
CA ALA A 51 6.56 6.49 -1.84
C ALA A 51 6.20 5.24 -2.68
N PRO A 52 7.07 4.73 -3.59
CA PRO A 52 6.79 3.51 -4.35
C PRO A 52 6.72 2.23 -3.49
N LEU A 53 7.36 2.20 -2.32
CA LEU A 53 7.38 1.02 -1.44
C LEU A 53 5.98 0.70 -0.91
N LEU A 54 5.15 1.72 -0.70
CA LEU A 54 3.79 1.59 -0.18
C LEU A 54 2.83 0.86 -1.13
N CYS A 55 3.20 0.68 -2.40
CA CYS A 55 2.42 -0.06 -3.38
C CYS A 55 3.26 -1.14 -4.07
N ALA A 56 4.20 -0.75 -4.94
CA ALA A 56 5.01 -1.69 -5.71
C ALA A 56 5.93 -2.54 -4.81
N GLY A 57 6.51 -1.91 -3.78
CA GLY A 57 7.39 -2.61 -2.83
C GLY A 57 6.64 -3.70 -2.07
N ILE A 58 5.52 -3.37 -1.42
CA ILE A 58 4.76 -4.37 -0.68
C ILE A 58 4.15 -5.45 -1.58
N THR A 59 3.73 -5.09 -2.80
CA THR A 59 3.16 -6.04 -3.78
C THR A 59 4.20 -7.07 -4.25
N THR A 60 5.47 -6.68 -4.36
CA THR A 60 6.56 -7.60 -4.71
C THR A 60 7.12 -8.33 -3.49
N TYR A 61 7.23 -7.67 -2.35
CA TYR A 61 7.75 -8.26 -1.11
C TYR A 61 6.81 -9.31 -0.52
N SER A 62 5.50 -9.06 -0.50
CA SER A 62 4.50 -9.96 0.09
C SER A 62 4.58 -11.39 -0.47
N PRO A 63 4.56 -11.64 -1.79
CA PRO A 63 4.68 -13.00 -2.32
C PRO A 63 6.06 -13.62 -2.03
N LEU A 64 7.16 -12.87 -2.16
CA LEU A 64 8.50 -13.37 -1.85
C LEU A 64 8.58 -13.87 -0.40
N ARG A 65 8.02 -13.10 0.54
CA ARG A 65 7.93 -13.47 1.95
C ARG A 65 7.00 -14.66 2.18
N HIS A 66 5.81 -14.65 1.57
CA HIS A 66 4.81 -15.70 1.73
C HIS A 66 5.36 -17.08 1.32
N TRP A 67 6.08 -17.12 0.19
CA TRP A 67 6.70 -18.34 -0.33
C TRP A 67 8.10 -18.61 0.25
N LYS A 68 8.55 -17.79 1.21
CA LYS A 68 9.86 -17.90 1.86
C LYS A 68 11.01 -18.01 0.85
N VAL A 69 10.97 -17.19 -0.20
CA VAL A 69 12.01 -17.19 -1.24
C VAL A 69 13.36 -16.90 -0.59
N GLY A 70 14.35 -17.74 -0.90
CA GLY A 70 15.67 -17.67 -0.29
C GLY A 70 16.79 -18.09 -1.23
N LYS A 71 18.00 -18.22 -0.68
CA LYS A 71 19.21 -18.58 -1.43
C LYS A 71 19.01 -19.91 -2.17
N GLY A 72 19.32 -19.93 -3.46
CA GLY A 72 19.22 -21.11 -4.32
C GLY A 72 17.88 -21.28 -5.03
N HIS A 73 16.85 -20.50 -4.68
CA HIS A 73 15.61 -20.48 -5.46
C HIS A 73 15.83 -19.76 -6.80
N LYS A 74 15.23 -20.30 -7.87
CA LYS A 74 15.14 -19.64 -9.17
C LYS A 74 13.79 -18.94 -9.27
N VAL A 75 13.81 -17.64 -9.52
CA VAL A 75 12.60 -16.79 -9.57
C VAL A 75 12.55 -16.13 -10.94
N ALA A 76 11.37 -16.15 -11.57
CA ALA A 76 11.10 -15.38 -12.77
C ALA A 76 10.47 -14.04 -12.38
N ILE A 77 10.83 -12.98 -13.12
CA ILE A 77 10.30 -11.61 -12.97
C ILE A 77 9.68 -11.24 -14.31
#